data_AF-A0A8T6W5C0-F1
#
_entry.id   AF-A0A8T6W5C0-F1
#
_cell.length_a   1.000
_cell.length_b   1.000
_cell.length_c   1.000
_cell.angle_alpha   90.00
_cell.angle_beta   90.00
_cell.angle_gamma   90.00
#
_symmetry.space_group_name_H-M   'P 1'
#
loop_
_entity.id
_entity.type
_entity.pdbx_description
1 polymer ?
#
loop_
_entity_poly.entity_id
_entity_poly.type
_entity_poly.pdbx_seq_one_letter_code
_entity_poly.pdbx_strand_id
1 'polypeptide(L)'
;MGALPNLLPGYCTLDDDERMGTFTEVWGKELPRDPGIPLTEMWDAILDGSIKAMWIVGENPFLSDPDGSHVEKALEALDLLIVQEIFHTGTTDFASIILPATTFAEKEGTFTNTERRVQRVRRVLDPVGQ
;
A
#
# COMPACT_ATOMS: atom_id res chain seq x y z
N MET A 1 -9.65 5.11 -4.54
CA MET A 1 -8.95 5.52 -3.30
C MET A 1 -7.59 6.16 -3.55
N GLY A 2 -7.05 6.20 -4.78
CA GLY A 2 -5.74 6.82 -5.03
C GLY A 2 -4.55 5.94 -4.61
N ALA A 3 -4.74 4.61 -4.55
CA ALA A 3 -3.65 3.65 -4.33
C ALA A 3 -2.84 3.43 -5.62
N LEU A 4 -2.42 4.52 -6.24
CA LEU A 4 -1.60 4.57 -7.45
C LEU A 4 -0.62 5.73 -7.29
N PRO A 5 0.63 5.60 -7.78
CA PRO A 5 1.67 6.59 -7.54
C PRO A 5 1.39 7.97 -8.18
N ASN A 6 0.46 8.05 -9.13
CA ASN A 6 0.20 9.21 -9.96
C ASN A 6 -1.25 9.73 -9.90
N LEU A 7 -2.09 9.21 -9.01
CA LEU A 7 -3.50 9.59 -8.93
C LEU A 7 -3.97 9.74 -7.49
N LEU A 8 -4.71 10.82 -7.23
CA LEU A 8 -5.49 11.03 -6.02
C LEU A 8 -6.86 10.33 -6.11
N PRO A 9 -7.62 10.22 -4.99
CA PRO A 9 -8.97 9.67 -5.01
C PRO A 9 -9.85 10.29 -6.11
N GLY A 10 -10.67 9.47 -6.76
CA GLY A 10 -11.56 9.93 -7.85
C GLY A 10 -10.90 10.09 -9.21
N TYR A 11 -9.74 9.46 -9.46
CA TYR A 11 -8.97 9.58 -10.71
C TYR A 11 -8.52 11.03 -10.97
N CYS A 12 -8.20 11.76 -9.91
CA CYS A 12 -7.61 13.08 -10.00
C CYS A 12 -6.12 12.93 -10.32
N THR A 13 -5.69 13.46 -11.45
CA THR A 13 -4.28 13.55 -11.83
C THR A 13 -3.58 14.66 -11.03
N LEU A 14 -2.26 14.58 -10.92
CA LEU A 14 -1.46 15.52 -10.10
C LEU A 14 -1.30 16.91 -10.76
N ASP A 15 -1.67 17.03 -12.03
CA ASP A 15 -1.67 18.27 -12.82
C ASP A 15 -3.04 18.98 -12.87
N ASP A 16 -4.08 18.41 -12.25
CA ASP A 16 -5.40 19.04 -12.12
C ASP A 16 -5.40 20.06 -10.98
N ASP A 17 -5.04 21.30 -11.28
CA ASP A 17 -4.89 22.39 -10.30
C ASP A 17 -6.16 22.60 -9.44
N GLU A 18 -7.34 22.50 -10.03
CA GLU A 18 -8.61 22.72 -9.34
C GLU A 18 -8.85 21.62 -8.29
N ARG A 19 -8.73 20.36 -8.70
CA ARG A 19 -8.95 19.24 -7.79
C ARG A 19 -7.84 19.11 -6.76
N MET A 20 -6.59 19.33 -7.16
CA MET A 20 -5.45 19.39 -6.23
C MET A 20 -5.67 20.47 -5.16
N GLY A 21 -6.17 21.64 -5.55
CA GLY A 21 -6.54 22.71 -4.61
C GLY A 21 -7.59 22.27 -3.59
N THR A 22 -8.58 21.49 -4.01
CA THR A 22 -9.60 20.92 -3.10
C THR A 22 -8.97 19.97 -2.08
N PHE A 23 -8.05 19.10 -2.50
CA PHE A 23 -7.35 18.19 -1.57
C PHE A 23 -6.42 18.95 -0.62
N THR A 24 -5.66 19.94 -1.10
CA THR A 24 -4.80 20.79 -0.28
C THR A 24 -5.60 21.52 0.80
N GLU A 25 -6.78 22.04 0.46
CA GLU A 25 -7.68 22.70 1.42
C GLU A 25 -8.19 21.71 2.49
N VAL A 26 -8.72 20.56 2.07
CA VAL A 26 -9.30 19.57 2.99
C VAL A 26 -8.25 18.93 3.89
N TRP A 27 -7.04 18.68 3.38
CA TRP A 27 -5.95 18.05 4.13
C TRP A 27 -5.04 19.05 4.85
N GLY A 28 -5.20 20.36 4.58
CA GLY A 28 -4.46 21.43 5.25
C GLY A 28 -2.96 21.46 4.93
N LYS A 29 -2.54 20.90 3.80
CA LYS A 29 -1.13 20.81 3.39
C LYS A 29 -0.99 20.74 1.88
N GLU A 30 0.03 21.41 1.36
CA GLU A 30 0.47 21.26 -0.03
C GLU A 30 0.86 19.82 -0.34
N LEU A 31 0.43 19.33 -1.50
CA LEU A 31 0.64 17.96 -1.94
C LEU A 31 1.72 17.86 -3.01
N PRO A 32 2.56 16.82 -2.96
CA PRO A 32 3.51 16.54 -4.04
C PRO A 32 2.80 16.39 -5.38
N ARG A 33 3.41 16.96 -6.43
CA ARG A 33 2.89 16.90 -7.80
C ARG A 33 3.64 15.91 -8.69
N ASP A 34 4.84 15.51 -8.27
CA ASP A 34 5.60 14.48 -8.97
C ASP A 34 5.01 13.10 -8.65
N PRO A 35 4.84 12.24 -9.66
CA PRO A 35 4.37 10.88 -9.43
C PRO A 35 5.38 10.10 -8.59
N GLY A 36 4.87 9.22 -7.73
CA GLY A 36 5.69 8.25 -7.01
C GLY A 36 6.27 7.16 -7.93
N ILE A 37 7.09 6.28 -7.33
CA ILE A 37 7.72 5.16 -8.04
C ILE A 37 6.68 4.05 -8.25
N PRO A 38 6.51 3.51 -9.47
CA PRO A 38 5.67 2.33 -9.71
C PRO A 38 6.23 1.07 -9.05
N LEU A 39 5.36 0.14 -8.60
CA LEU A 39 5.77 -1.11 -7.94
C LEU A 39 6.86 -1.87 -8.71
N THR A 40 6.73 -1.94 -10.04
CA THR A 40 7.68 -2.64 -10.92
C THR A 40 9.10 -2.07 -10.89
N GLU A 41 9.27 -0.84 -10.42
CA GLU A 41 10.56 -0.13 -10.31
C GLU A 41 11.03 -0.03 -8.85
N MET A 42 10.18 -0.35 -7.88
CA MET A 42 10.51 -0.21 -6.46
C MET A 42 11.64 -1.15 -6.04
N TRP A 43 11.70 -2.37 -6.58
CA TRP A 43 12.73 -3.34 -6.23
C TRP A 43 14.14 -2.85 -6.62
N ASP A 44 14.27 -2.34 -7.84
CA ASP A 44 15.52 -1.73 -8.31
C ASP A 44 15.87 -0.48 -7.47
N ALA A 45 14.88 0.36 -7.18
CA ALA A 45 15.06 1.56 -6.36
C ALA A 45 15.44 1.25 -4.89
N ILE A 46 15.10 0.07 -4.37
CA ILE A 46 15.60 -0.39 -3.08
C ILE A 46 17.08 -0.77 -3.20
N LEU A 47 17.42 -1.56 -4.22
CA LEU A 47 18.78 -2.06 -4.42
C LEU A 47 19.79 -0.96 -4.76
N ASP A 48 19.37 0.10 -5.47
CA ASP A 48 20.20 1.28 -5.71
C ASP A 48 20.27 2.26 -4.51
N GLY A 49 19.42 2.02 -3.51
CA GLY A 49 19.37 2.78 -2.27
C GLY A 49 18.50 4.03 -2.28
N SER A 50 17.73 4.29 -3.35
CA SER A 50 16.75 5.38 -3.42
C SER A 50 15.58 5.18 -2.45
N ILE A 51 15.18 3.93 -2.22
CA ILE A 51 14.19 3.53 -1.21
C ILE A 51 14.92 2.83 -0.06
N LYS A 52 14.76 3.38 1.15
CA LYS A 52 15.34 2.82 2.38
C LYS A 52 14.33 2.16 3.30
N ALA A 53 13.07 2.56 3.19
CA ALA A 53 11.99 2.05 4.00
C ALA A 53 10.77 1.73 3.14
N MET A 54 10.07 0.65 3.49
CA MET A 54 8.85 0.24 2.81
C MET A 54 7.79 -0.19 3.83
N TRP A 55 6.54 0.21 3.58
CA TRP A 55 5.39 -0.26 4.34
C TRP A 55 4.44 -0.99 3.40
N ILE A 56 4.42 -2.32 3.53
CA ILE A 56 3.54 -3.23 2.78
C ILE A 56 2.26 -3.44 3.58
N VAL A 57 1.10 -3.31 2.93
CA VAL A 57 -0.22 -3.45 3.56
C VAL A 57 -1.04 -4.50 2.83
N GLY A 58 -1.19 -5.68 3.43
CA GLY A 58 -2.03 -6.76 2.91
C GLY A 58 -1.53 -7.41 1.61
N GLU A 59 -0.21 -7.45 1.40
CA GLU A 59 0.42 -8.06 0.22
C GLU A 59 1.59 -8.97 0.60
N ASN A 60 1.90 -9.92 -0.29
CA ASN A 60 2.98 -10.90 -0.12
C ASN A 60 3.86 -10.97 -1.39
N PRO A 61 4.60 -9.89 -1.73
CA PRO A 61 5.43 -9.82 -2.93
C PRO A 61 6.48 -10.92 -3.03
N PHE A 62 6.95 -11.49 -1.90
CA PHE A 62 7.89 -12.61 -1.93
C PHE A 62 7.31 -13.82 -2.70
N LEU A 63 5.99 -13.99 -2.69
CA LEU A 63 5.29 -15.03 -3.44
C LEU A 63 4.65 -14.53 -4.74
N SER A 64 4.09 -13.31 -4.73
CA SER A 64 3.24 -12.82 -5.83
C SER A 64 4.00 -12.12 -6.96
N ASP A 65 5.17 -11.54 -6.67
CA ASP A 65 5.92 -10.79 -7.66
C ASP A 65 6.82 -11.73 -8.49
N PRO A 66 7.05 -11.39 -9.77
CA PRO A 66 7.98 -12.14 -10.60
C PRO A 66 9.41 -11.97 -10.11
N ASP A 67 10.26 -12.97 -10.37
CA ASP A 67 11.67 -13.01 -9.95
C ASP A 67 11.85 -12.90 -8.42
N GLY A 68 11.43 -13.95 -7.71
CA GLY A 68 11.51 -14.01 -6.25
C GLY A 68 12.91 -13.78 -5.68
N SER A 69 13.97 -14.15 -6.40
CA SER A 69 15.35 -13.87 -5.97
C SER A 69 15.72 -12.39 -6.05
N HIS A 70 15.12 -11.64 -6.98
CA HIS A 70 15.26 -10.19 -7.03
C HIS A 70 14.53 -9.54 -5.85
N VAL A 71 13.28 -9.94 -5.61
CA VAL A 71 12.46 -9.45 -4.51
C VAL A 71 13.10 -9.76 -3.15
N GLU A 72 13.59 -10.98 -2.94
CA GLU A 72 14.30 -11.41 -1.74
C GLU A 72 15.47 -10.46 -1.42
N LYS A 73 16.34 -10.21 -2.40
CA LYS A 73 17.49 -9.29 -2.23
C LYS A 73 17.04 -7.86 -1.89
N ALA A 74 15.97 -7.38 -2.52
CA ALA A 74 15.45 -6.05 -2.25
C ALA A 74 14.89 -5.97 -0.81
N LEU A 75 14.09 -6.96 -0.39
CA LEU A 75 13.55 -7.01 0.97
C LEU A 75 14.66 -7.06 2.04
N GLU A 76 15.73 -7.81 1.80
CA GLU A 76 16.91 -7.87 2.70
C GLU A 76 17.72 -6.55 2.73
N ALA A 77 17.66 -5.75 1.68
CA ALA A 77 18.42 -4.50 1.56
C ALA A 77 17.74 -3.28 2.20
N LEU A 78 16.48 -3.39 2.62
CA LEU A 78 15.74 -2.32 3.29
C LEU A 78 16.28 -2.06 4.71
N ASP A 79 16.42 -0.78 5.07
CA ASP A 79 16.77 -0.38 6.44
C ASP A 79 15.57 -0.56 7.39
N LEU A 80 14.35 -0.45 6.85
CA LEU A 80 13.11 -0.63 7.60
C LEU A 80 12.01 -1.23 6.71
N LEU A 81 11.52 -2.41 7.07
CA LEU A 81 10.35 -3.03 6.44
C LEU A 81 9.22 -3.18 7.46
N ILE A 82 8.11 -2.49 7.20
CA ILE A 82 6.86 -2.64 7.96
C ILE A 82 5.90 -3.49 7.12
N VAL A 83 5.38 -4.57 7.69
CA VAL A 83 4.37 -5.40 7.03
C VAL A 83 3.11 -5.42 7.87
N GLN A 84 2.03 -4.87 7.34
CA GLN A 84 0.71 -4.91 7.95
C GLN A 84 -0.12 -6.03 7.31
N GLU A 85 -0.36 -7.11 8.06
CA GLU A 85 -0.88 -8.36 7.49
C GLU A 85 -1.81 -9.10 8.47
N ILE A 86 -2.70 -9.94 7.93
CA ILE A 86 -3.63 -10.78 8.71
C ILE A 86 -3.06 -12.17 9.03
N PHE A 87 -1.98 -12.59 8.36
CA PHE A 87 -1.31 -13.86 8.54
C PHE A 87 0.22 -13.70 8.53
N HIS A 88 0.93 -14.72 9.01
CA HIS A 88 2.35 -14.86 8.73
C HIS A 88 2.54 -15.35 7.28
N THR A 89 3.34 -14.63 6.50
CA THR A 89 3.61 -14.88 5.07
C THR A 89 5.12 -14.85 4.79
N GLY A 90 5.54 -15.28 3.60
CA GLY A 90 6.95 -15.22 3.20
C GLY A 90 7.50 -13.79 3.22
N THR A 91 6.71 -12.78 2.86
CA THR A 91 7.13 -11.37 3.02
C THR A 91 7.33 -10.97 4.49
N THR A 92 6.54 -11.51 5.43
CA THR A 92 6.71 -11.18 6.86
C THR A 92 8.01 -11.72 7.44
N ASP A 93 8.65 -12.72 6.83
CA ASP A 93 9.94 -13.26 7.29
C ASP A 93 11.08 -12.23 7.19
N PHE A 94 10.93 -11.24 6.31
CA PHE A 94 11.88 -10.14 6.12
C PHE A 94 11.54 -8.89 6.96
N ALA A 95 10.36 -8.85 7.60
CA ALA A 95 9.83 -7.64 8.21
C ALA A 95 10.62 -7.22 9.47
N SER A 96 10.96 -5.95 9.56
CA SER A 96 11.47 -5.34 10.79
C SER A 96 10.34 -5.16 11.82
N ILE A 97 9.13 -4.83 11.36
CA ILE A 97 7.94 -4.65 12.17
C ILE A 97 6.76 -5.34 11.48
N ILE A 98 6.05 -6.17 12.23
CA ILE A 98 4.78 -6.76 11.79
C ILE A 98 3.65 -6.07 12.55
N LEU A 99 2.69 -5.49 11.82
CA LEU A 99 1.49 -4.88 12.37
C LEU A 99 0.27 -5.77 12.09
N PRO A 100 -0.34 -6.40 13.11
CA PRO A 100 -1.52 -7.22 12.90
C PRO A 100 -2.68 -6.41 12.30
N ALA A 101 -3.29 -6.92 11.23
CA ALA A 101 -4.46 -6.32 10.60
C ALA A 101 -5.75 -7.09 10.90
N THR A 102 -6.89 -6.45 10.66
CA THR A 102 -8.22 -7.08 10.76
C THR A 102 -8.67 -7.66 9.43
N THR A 103 -9.25 -8.85 9.46
CA THR A 103 -9.91 -9.50 8.33
C THR A 103 -11.17 -8.77 7.89
N PHE A 104 -11.76 -9.18 6.77
CA PHE A 104 -13.03 -8.60 6.28
C PHE A 104 -14.21 -8.82 7.24
N ALA A 105 -14.16 -9.87 8.07
CA ALA A 105 -15.22 -10.21 9.02
C ALA A 105 -15.19 -9.33 10.28
N GLU A 106 -14.04 -8.73 10.57
CA GLU A 106 -13.78 -7.96 11.80
C GLU A 106 -13.89 -6.44 11.59
N LYS A 107 -14.07 -6.00 10.34
CA LYS A 107 -14.16 -4.59 9.97
C LYS A 107 -15.43 -4.26 9.20
N GLU A 108 -15.73 -2.97 9.16
CA GLU A 108 -16.77 -2.42 8.29
C GLU A 108 -16.15 -1.51 7.23
N GLY A 109 -16.86 -1.33 6.12
CA GLY A 109 -16.39 -0.49 5.02
C GLY A 109 -17.07 -0.85 3.71
N THR A 110 -16.36 -0.65 2.61
CA THR A 110 -16.86 -0.95 1.27
C THR A 110 -15.80 -1.61 0.40
N PHE A 111 -16.25 -2.42 -0.56
CA PHE A 111 -15.45 -2.88 -1.68
C PHE A 111 -16.09 -2.45 -2.99
N THR A 112 -15.26 -2.07 -3.96
CA THR A 112 -15.68 -1.82 -5.34
C THR A 112 -15.29 -3.01 -6.19
N ASN A 113 -16.27 -3.69 -6.80
CA ASN A 113 -16.00 -4.86 -7.65
C ASN A 113 -15.62 -4.46 -9.08
N THR A 114 -15.41 -5.46 -9.94
CA THR A 114 -14.98 -5.30 -11.35
C THR A 114 -15.96 -4.51 -12.22
N GLU A 115 -17.27 -4.57 -11.95
CA GLU A 115 -18.29 -3.75 -12.62
C GLU A 115 -18.46 -2.35 -12.00
N ARG A 116 -17.55 -1.96 -11.09
CA ARG A 116 -17.54 -0.69 -10.35
C ARG A 116 -18.68 -0.53 -9.34
N ARG A 117 -19.33 -1.62 -8.93
CA ARG A 117 -20.36 -1.59 -7.88
C ARG A 117 -19.70 -1.47 -6.51
N VAL A 118 -20.10 -0.45 -5.77
CA VAL A 118 -19.76 -0.28 -4.35
C VAL A 118 -20.67 -1.17 -3.51
N GLN A 119 -20.08 -2.03 -2.71
CA GLN A 119 -20.78 -2.98 -1.84
C GLN A 119 -20.36 -2.75 -0.39
N ARG A 120 -21.33 -2.75 0.54
CA ARG A 120 -21.07 -2.55 1.96
C ARG A 120 -20.63 -3.85 2.63
N VAL A 121 -19.51 -3.80 3.33
CA VAL A 121 -19.04 -4.83 4.27
C VAL A 121 -19.49 -4.45 5.68
N ARG A 122 -19.98 -5.43 6.44
CA ARG A 122 -20.39 -5.25 7.84
C ARG A 122 -19.55 -6.16 8.72
N ARG A 123 -19.15 -5.62 9.87
CA ARG A 123 -18.47 -6.38 10.91
C ARG A 123 -19.41 -7.45 11.47
N VAL A 124 -18.90 -8.67 11.61
CA VAL A 124 -19.60 -9.83 12.18
C VAL A 124 -18.84 -10.47 13.34
N LEU A 125 -17.56 -10.17 13.49
CA LEU A 125 -16.70 -10.58 14.61
C LEU A 125 -16.01 -9.35 15.21
N ASP A 126 -15.67 -9.40 16.50
CA ASP A 126 -14.77 -8.41 17.08
C ASP A 126 -13.32 -8.71 16.66
N PRO A 127 -12.47 -7.69 16.44
CA PRO A 127 -11.05 -7.88 16.10
C PRO A 127 -10.31 -8.76 17.12
N VAL A 128 -9.57 -9.75 16.63
CA VAL A 128 -8.77 -10.64 17.50
C VAL A 128 -7.31 -10.20 17.66
N GLY A 129 -6.77 -9.42 16.73
CA GLY A 129 -5.40 -8.90 16.79
C GLY A 129 -5.26 -7.73 17.77
N GLN A 130 -4.18 -7.72 18.55
CA GLN A 130 -3.71 -6.60 19.37
C GLN A 130 -2.40 -6.06 18.82
#